data_AF-A0A845HG13-F1
#
_entry.id   AF-A0A845HG13-F1
#
_cell.length_a   1.000
_cell.length_b   1.000
_cell.length_c   1.000
_cell.angle_alpha   90.00
_cell.angle_beta   90.00
_cell.angle_gamma   90.00
#
_symmetry.space_group_name_H-M   'P 1'
#
loop_
_entity.id
_entity.type
_entity.pdbx_description
1 polymer ?
#
loop_
_entity_poly.entity_id
_entity_poly.type
_entity_poly.pdbx_seq_one_letter_code
_entity_poly.pdbx_strand_id
1 'polypeptide(L)'
;MDLLAAHGNDINSFTRYSERREFGGHVIELVTDSVAVLEALDAMRLRPPAPWLAFPDLDAGGTGSLQGSLDYWWNWLWMPYWTNATQDEREQWLALASDDWREFIELHV
;
A
#
# COMPACT_ATOMS: atom_id res chain seq x y z
N MET A 1 4.94 -18.05 -5.88
CA MET A 1 5.09 -17.70 -7.31
C MET A 1 6.25 -16.73 -7.39
N ASP A 2 7.33 -17.12 -8.05
CA ASP A 2 8.54 -16.31 -8.18
C ASP A 2 8.33 -15.32 -9.34
N LEU A 3 8.43 -14.01 -9.10
CA LEU A 3 8.22 -12.96 -10.11
C LEU A 3 9.15 -13.14 -11.32
N LEU A 4 10.33 -13.72 -11.09
CA LEU A 4 11.29 -14.07 -12.14
C LEU A 4 10.79 -15.20 -13.05
N ALA A 5 10.00 -16.14 -12.53
CA ALA A 5 9.41 -17.22 -13.33
C ALA A 5 8.23 -16.73 -14.18
N ALA A 6 7.48 -15.72 -13.72
CA ALA A 6 6.37 -15.13 -14.47
C ALA A 6 6.84 -14.31 -15.69
N HIS A 7 7.96 -13.58 -15.55
CA HIS A 7 8.54 -12.81 -16.67
C HIS A 7 9.09 -13.70 -17.80
N GLY A 8 9.56 -14.92 -17.47
CA GLY A 8 10.15 -15.83 -18.45
C GLY A 8 9.18 -16.43 -19.48
N ASN A 9 7.86 -16.23 -19.32
CA ASN A 9 6.86 -16.89 -20.15
C ASN A 9 6.33 -16.02 -21.32
N ASP A 10 6.78 -14.76 -21.43
CA ASP A 10 6.30 -13.84 -22.45
C ASP A 10 7.48 -13.07 -23.08
N ILE A 11 8.05 -13.67 -24.12
CA ILE A 11 9.36 -13.31 -24.74
C ILE A 11 9.36 -11.89 -25.33
N ASN A 12 8.19 -11.27 -25.50
CA ASN A 12 8.02 -9.90 -25.99
C ASN A 12 7.55 -8.89 -24.94
N SER A 13 7.37 -9.31 -23.68
CA SER A 13 6.94 -8.40 -22.62
C SER A 13 8.11 -7.61 -22.05
N PHE A 14 7.88 -6.33 -21.72
CA PHE A 14 8.85 -5.55 -20.97
C PHE A 14 8.41 -5.46 -19.51
N THR A 15 9.36 -5.54 -18.60
CA THR A 15 9.13 -5.27 -17.19
C THR A 15 10.30 -4.47 -16.66
N ARG A 16 10.02 -3.24 -16.25
CA ARG A 16 10.97 -2.38 -15.56
C ARG A 16 10.43 -2.08 -14.18
N TYR A 17 11.28 -2.18 -13.18
CA TYR A 17 10.93 -1.74 -11.85
C TYR A 17 11.98 -0.82 -11.25
N SER A 18 11.55 0.00 -10.30
CA SER A 18 12.40 0.72 -9.38
C SER A 18 11.92 0.44 -7.95
N GLU A 19 12.85 0.47 -6.99
CA GLU A 19 12.57 0.23 -5.59
C GLU A 19 13.03 1.46 -4.79
N ARG A 20 12.18 1.93 -3.88
CA ARG A 20 12.54 2.90 -2.85
C ARG A 20 12.28 2.32 -1.47
N ARG A 21 13.21 2.54 -0.54
CA ARG A 21 13.06 2.16 0.87
C ARG A 21 12.43 3.32 1.63
N GLU A 22 11.11 3.27 1.80
CA GLU A 22 10.29 4.33 2.38
C GLU A 22 9.18 3.71 3.24
N PHE A 23 8.63 4.47 4.19
CA PHE A 23 7.45 4.08 4.99
C PHE A 23 7.59 2.77 5.77
N GLY A 24 8.80 2.47 6.26
CA GLY A 24 9.07 1.21 6.97
C GLY A 24 9.07 -0.04 6.08
N GLY A 25 9.09 0.13 4.75
CA GLY A 25 9.06 -0.96 3.79
C GLY A 25 9.69 -0.61 2.44
N HIS A 26 9.14 -1.20 1.38
CA HIS A 26 9.60 -1.02 0.01
C HIS A 26 8.44 -0.52 -0.86
N VAL A 27 8.65 0.62 -1.52
CA VAL A 27 7.77 1.11 -2.58
C VAL A 27 8.36 0.63 -3.90
N ILE A 28 7.59 -0.18 -4.62
CA ILE A 28 7.97 -0.70 -5.92
C ILE A 28 7.19 0.04 -6.99
N GLU A 29 7.89 0.75 -7.87
CA GLU A 29 7.30 1.27 -9.09
C GLU A 29 7.56 0.29 -10.21
N LEU A 30 6.49 -0.25 -10.79
CA LEU A 30 6.56 -1.26 -11.82
C LEU A 30 5.89 -0.73 -13.09
N VAL A 31 6.59 -0.85 -14.21
CA VAL A 31 6.01 -0.66 -15.53
C VAL A 31 6.15 -1.99 -16.27
N THR A 32 5.02 -2.59 -16.59
CA THR A 32 4.95 -3.89 -17.24
C THR A 32 3.76 -3.94 -18.19
N ASP A 33 3.91 -4.64 -19.30
CA ASP A 33 2.82 -5.08 -20.18
C ASP A 33 2.53 -6.59 -20.05
N SER A 34 3.24 -7.28 -19.15
CA SER A 34 3.08 -8.71 -18.93
C SER A 34 1.84 -9.00 -18.07
N VAL A 35 0.84 -9.61 -18.69
CA VAL A 35 -0.36 -10.08 -17.98
C VAL A 35 -0.01 -11.08 -16.87
N ALA A 36 0.95 -11.97 -17.12
CA ALA A 36 1.39 -12.96 -16.13
C ALA A 36 1.98 -12.31 -14.86
N VAL A 37 2.71 -11.20 -15.00
CA VAL A 37 3.23 -10.43 -13.86
C VAL A 37 2.07 -9.78 -13.09
N LEU A 38 1.11 -9.18 -13.78
CA LEU A 38 -0.07 -8.58 -13.14
C LEU A 38 -0.91 -9.61 -12.38
N GLU A 39 -1.14 -10.79 -12.99
CA GLU A 39 -1.85 -11.90 -12.34
C GLU A 39 -1.11 -12.42 -11.10
N ALA A 40 0.22 -12.51 -11.17
CA ALA A 40 1.03 -12.92 -10.02
C ALA A 40 0.96 -11.89 -8.88
N LEU A 41 0.95 -10.59 -9.18
CA LEU A 41 0.82 -9.52 -8.20
C LEU A 41 -0.56 -9.51 -7.54
N ASP A 42 -1.62 -9.70 -8.33
CA ASP A 42 -2.98 -9.79 -7.80
C ASP A 42 -3.14 -11.01 -6.88
N ALA A 43 -2.59 -12.16 -7.28
CA ALA A 43 -2.59 -13.38 -6.46
C ALA A 43 -1.84 -13.23 -5.13
N MET A 44 -0.85 -12.34 -5.03
CA MET A 44 -0.14 -12.05 -3.78
C MET A 44 -1.00 -11.26 -2.78
N ARG A 45 -2.09 -10.63 -3.22
CA ARG A 45 -2.99 -9.79 -2.40
C ARG A 45 -2.20 -8.81 -1.52
N LEU A 46 -1.23 -8.13 -2.13
CA LEU A 46 -0.33 -7.20 -1.45
C LEU A 46 -1.13 -6.08 -0.76
N ARG A 47 -0.66 -5.68 0.42
CA ARG A 47 -1.28 -4.62 1.22
C ARG A 47 -0.21 -3.64 1.65
N PRO A 48 -0.49 -2.33 1.66
CA PRO A 48 0.38 -1.38 2.32
C PRO A 48 0.45 -1.71 3.83
N PRO A 49 1.53 -1.30 4.51
CA PRO A 49 1.56 -1.33 5.98
C PRO A 49 0.41 -0.51 6.57
N ALA A 50 0.10 -0.70 7.84
CA ALA A 50 -0.85 0.17 8.54
C ALA A 50 -0.28 1.60 8.66
N PRO A 51 -1.11 2.64 8.75
CA PRO A 51 -0.64 4.02 8.89
C PRO A 51 0.33 4.21 10.08
N TRP A 52 0.02 3.64 11.23
CA TRP A 52 0.88 3.69 12.44
C TRP A 52 2.17 2.86 12.33
N LEU A 53 2.26 1.94 11.36
CA LEU A 53 3.51 1.23 11.06
C LEU A 53 4.35 1.98 10.02
N ALA A 54 3.69 2.65 9.07
CA ALA A 54 4.33 3.49 8.07
C ALA A 54 4.93 4.78 8.68
N PHE A 55 4.27 5.32 9.70
CA PHE A 55 4.62 6.56 10.39
C PHE A 55 4.58 6.38 11.92
N PRO A 56 5.52 5.61 12.51
CA PRO A 56 5.49 5.28 13.94
C PRO A 56 5.68 6.51 14.85
N ASP A 57 6.34 7.56 14.34
CA ASP A 57 6.64 8.78 15.08
C ASP A 57 5.59 9.89 14.85
N LEU A 58 4.53 9.62 14.06
CA LEU A 58 3.48 10.60 13.78
C LEU A 58 2.45 10.64 14.92
N ASP A 59 2.22 11.84 15.45
CA ASP A 59 1.10 12.12 16.33
C ASP A 59 -0.18 12.30 15.50
N ALA A 60 -0.99 11.24 15.39
CA ALA A 60 -2.23 11.26 14.63
C ALA A 60 -3.27 12.23 15.21
N GLY A 61 -3.35 12.37 16.54
CA GLY A 61 -4.32 13.26 17.19
C GLY A 61 -3.97 14.75 17.03
N GLY A 62 -2.68 15.06 16.90
CA GLY A 62 -2.18 16.42 16.62
C GLY A 62 -2.06 16.78 15.15
N THR A 63 -2.10 15.80 14.24
CA THR A 63 -1.92 16.04 12.79
C THR A 63 -3.21 16.49 12.14
N GLY A 64 -3.35 17.80 11.92
CA GLY A 64 -4.57 18.39 11.36
C GLY A 64 -4.77 18.24 9.85
N SER A 65 -3.74 17.88 9.07
CA SER A 65 -3.88 17.73 7.61
C SER A 65 -2.85 16.79 7.02
N LEU A 66 -3.22 16.11 5.92
CA LEU A 66 -2.31 15.36 5.08
C LEU A 66 -1.34 16.32 4.38
N GLN A 67 -0.04 16.11 4.58
CA GLN A 67 0.99 16.85 3.86
C GLN A 67 2.28 16.02 3.69
N GLY A 68 3.05 16.35 2.66
CA GLY A 68 4.36 15.76 2.42
C GLY A 68 4.31 14.25 2.16
N SER A 69 5.19 13.50 2.84
CA SER A 69 5.29 12.04 2.69
C SER A 69 4.04 11.30 3.15
N LEU A 70 3.34 11.83 4.17
CA LEU A 70 2.06 11.29 4.63
C LEU A 70 0.97 11.43 3.57
N ASP A 71 0.85 12.60 2.95
CA ASP A 71 -0.13 12.84 1.87
C ASP A 71 0.10 11.94 0.66
N TYR A 72 1.36 11.80 0.25
CA TYR A 72 1.72 10.89 -0.84
C TYR A 72 1.36 9.44 -0.51
N TRP A 73 1.79 8.94 0.65
CA TRP A 73 1.52 7.57 1.07
C TRP A 73 0.01 7.31 1.22
N TRP A 74 -0.71 8.27 1.81
CA TRP A 74 -2.15 8.16 2.04
C TRP A 74 -2.90 8.02 0.73
N ASN A 75 -2.70 8.94 -0.21
CA ASN A 75 -3.49 8.97 -1.44
C ASN A 75 -3.07 7.89 -2.45
N TRP A 76 -1.79 7.56 -2.54
CA TRP A 76 -1.28 6.68 -3.60
C TRP A 76 -1.13 5.21 -3.17
N LEU A 77 -1.01 4.93 -1.87
CA LEU A 77 -0.77 3.57 -1.38
C LEU A 77 -1.92 3.09 -0.47
N TRP A 78 -2.29 3.89 0.53
CA TRP A 78 -3.29 3.49 1.53
C TRP A 78 -4.72 3.56 1.00
N MET A 79 -5.15 4.70 0.43
CA MET A 79 -6.53 4.91 0.00
C MET A 79 -7.01 3.92 -1.07
N PRO A 80 -6.21 3.55 -2.10
CA PRO A 80 -6.60 2.51 -3.05
C PRO A 80 -6.84 1.17 -2.37
N TYR A 81 -6.01 0.79 -1.40
CA TYR A 81 -6.21 -0.40 -0.60
C TYR A 81 -7.48 -0.30 0.26
N TRP A 82 -7.61 0.78 1.04
CA TRP A 82 -8.73 0.97 1.97
C TRP A 82 -10.08 0.96 1.25
N THR A 83 -10.16 1.62 0.09
CA THR A 83 -11.38 1.71 -0.74
C THR A 83 -11.81 0.34 -1.26
N ASN A 84 -10.87 -0.53 -1.59
CA ASN A 84 -11.14 -1.89 -2.08
C ASN A 84 -11.22 -2.94 -0.95
N ALA A 85 -10.84 -2.60 0.27
CA ALA A 85 -10.94 -3.50 1.42
C ALA A 85 -12.41 -3.79 1.76
N THR A 86 -12.68 -5.04 2.10
CA THR A 86 -13.99 -5.48 2.60
C THR A 86 -14.28 -4.87 3.98
N GLN A 87 -15.55 -4.87 4.39
CA GLN A 87 -15.93 -4.39 5.72
C GLN A 87 -15.17 -5.14 6.83
N ASP A 88 -15.10 -6.47 6.76
CA ASP A 88 -14.38 -7.29 7.74
C ASP A 88 -12.89 -6.91 7.82
N GLU A 89 -12.24 -6.64 6.67
CA GLU A 89 -10.84 -6.22 6.65
C GLU A 89 -10.64 -4.85 7.28
N ARG A 90 -11.56 -3.91 7.02
CA ARG A 90 -11.52 -2.58 7.65
C ARG A 90 -11.72 -2.69 9.16
N GLU A 91 -12.68 -3.49 9.61
CA GLU A 91 -12.94 -3.73 11.03
C GLU A 91 -11.74 -4.37 11.74
N GLN A 92 -11.08 -5.35 11.10
CA GLN A 92 -9.84 -5.94 11.62
C GLN A 92 -8.72 -4.91 11.76
N TRP A 93 -8.56 -4.01 10.80
CA TRP A 93 -7.58 -2.93 10.91
C TRP A 93 -7.92 -1.94 12.02
N LEU A 94 -9.17 -1.48 12.09
CA LEU A 94 -9.61 -0.54 13.12
C LEU A 94 -9.49 -1.16 14.52
N ALA A 95 -9.70 -2.46 14.68
CA ALA A 95 -9.51 -3.14 15.95
C ALA A 95 -8.06 -3.04 16.48
N LEU A 96 -7.07 -2.93 15.60
CA LEU A 96 -5.65 -2.79 15.94
C LEU A 96 -5.18 -1.34 16.11
N ALA A 97 -5.95 -0.37 15.62
CA ALA A 97 -5.63 1.04 15.70
C ALA A 97 -5.88 1.61 17.11
N SER A 98 -5.05 2.58 17.52
CA SER A 98 -5.39 3.44 18.67
C SER A 98 -6.55 4.36 18.32
N ASP A 99 -7.19 4.95 19.32
CA ASP A 99 -8.33 5.84 19.09
C ASP A 99 -7.96 7.04 18.21
N ASP A 100 -6.78 7.65 18.43
CA ASP A 100 -6.28 8.75 17.57
C ASP A 100 -6.15 8.32 16.10
N TRP A 101 -5.64 7.11 15.83
CA TRP A 101 -5.52 6.61 14.47
C TRP A 101 -6.86 6.23 13.85
N ARG A 102 -7.82 5.75 14.65
CA ARG A 102 -9.19 5.49 14.17
C ARG A 102 -9.85 6.79 13.74
N GLU A 103 -9.82 7.81 14.60
CA GLU A 103 -10.37 9.12 14.29
C GLU A 103 -9.68 9.73 13.07
N PHE A 104 -8.34 9.64 12.98
CA PHE A 104 -7.59 10.12 11.83
C PHE A 104 -8.03 9.44 10.53
N ILE A 105 -8.20 8.12 10.53
CA ILE A 105 -8.70 7.37 9.38
C ILE A 105 -10.10 7.85 9.02
N GLU A 106 -11.03 7.92 9.99
CA GLU A 106 -12.42 8.36 9.76
C GLU A 106 -12.52 9.76 9.16
N LEU A 107 -11.62 10.67 9.52
CA LEU A 107 -11.57 12.03 8.99
C LEU A 107 -11.02 12.14 7.57
N HIS A 108 -10.29 11.13 7.08
CA HIS A 108 -9.51 11.20 5.85
C HIS A 108 -9.84 10.09 4.83
N VAL A 109 -10.97 9.39 4.99
CA VAL A 109 -11.47 8.33 4.07
C VAL A 109 -12.79 8.67 3.40
#